data_AF-Q565Y0-F1
#
_entry.id   AF-Q565Y0-F1
#
_cell.length_a   1.000
_cell.length_b   1.000
_cell.length_c   1.000
_cell.angle_alpha   90.00
_cell.angle_beta   90.00
_cell.angle_gamma   90.00
#
_symmetry.space_group_name_H-M   'P 1'
#
loop_
_entity.id
_entity.type
_entity.pdbx_description
1 polymer ?
#
loop_
_entity_poly.entity_id
_entity_poly.type
_entity_poly.pdbx_seq_one_letter_code
_entity_poly.pdbx_strand_id
1 'polypeptide(L)'
;MSFRSAASFGKRQEFVAMAELLRRGFDVYLTLVDDQQIDCIVRQEVNGKLVYQDIQIKARSRDANPRNAGKFGPLEVRKPRRNFFFIFYSEPADAYWVMSSLDLVREANQYKTGGSAGRYSIVFTNLSRKTGKVTPRPRFAKYKDDFDVLKPGRKAGQ
;
A
#
# COMPACT_ATOMS: atom_id res chain seq x y z
N MET A 1 26.93 -5.05 3.78
CA MET A 1 26.18 -3.92 4.37
C MET A 1 24.89 -3.55 3.62
N SER A 2 24.71 -3.92 2.33
CA SER A 2 23.50 -3.60 1.54
C SER A 2 22.18 -4.17 2.10
N PHE A 3 22.13 -5.45 2.50
CA PHE A 3 20.90 -6.09 2.99
C PHE A 3 20.31 -5.45 4.26
N ARG A 4 21.16 -5.02 5.20
CA ARG A 4 20.70 -4.30 6.41
C ARG A 4 20.04 -2.96 6.05
N SER A 5 20.48 -2.28 4.99
CA SER A 5 19.91 -0.99 4.58
C SER A 5 18.50 -1.13 3.98
N ALA A 6 18.28 -2.15 3.15
CA ALA A 6 17.00 -2.36 2.46
C ALA A 6 15.94 -2.99 3.38
N ALA A 7 16.30 -4.01 4.16
CA ALA A 7 15.39 -4.63 5.13
C ALA A 7 14.97 -3.63 6.22
N SER A 8 15.93 -2.80 6.69
CA SER A 8 15.59 -1.73 7.63
C SER A 8 14.77 -0.61 7.01
N PHE A 9 14.92 -0.34 5.70
CA PHE A 9 14.09 0.66 5.02
C PHE A 9 12.63 0.23 4.98
N GLY A 10 12.33 -1.00 4.54
CA GLY A 10 10.96 -1.52 4.52
C GLY A 10 10.30 -1.38 5.89
N LYS A 11 10.98 -1.86 6.93
CA LYS A 11 10.45 -1.81 8.30
C LYS A 11 10.27 -0.38 8.84
N ARG A 12 11.20 0.53 8.55
CA ARG A 12 11.04 1.95 8.93
C ARG A 12 9.82 2.58 8.26
N GLN A 13 9.59 2.28 6.98
CA GLN A 13 8.46 2.82 6.25
C GLN A 13 7.12 2.24 6.70
N GLU A 14 7.10 0.96 7.10
CA GLU A 14 5.96 0.36 7.80
C GLU A 14 5.60 1.19 9.06
N PHE A 15 6.58 1.49 9.92
CA PHE A 15 6.35 2.32 11.11
C PHE A 15 5.91 3.75 10.78
N VAL A 16 6.42 4.36 9.70
CA VAL A 16 5.98 5.69 9.26
C VAL A 16 4.51 5.67 8.82
N ALA A 17 4.10 4.68 8.02
CA ALA A 17 2.71 4.54 7.62
C ALA A 17 1.78 4.23 8.80
N MET A 18 2.25 3.44 9.78
CA MET A 18 1.51 3.20 11.02
C MET A 18 1.39 4.46 11.87
N ALA A 19 2.45 5.28 11.96
CA ALA A 19 2.39 6.57 12.63
C ALA A 19 1.38 7.50 11.94
N GLU A 20 1.31 7.47 10.61
CA GLU A 20 0.30 8.22 9.85
C GLU A 20 -1.14 7.74 10.12
N LEU A 21 -1.35 6.42 10.27
CA LEU A 21 -2.63 5.86 10.71
C LEU A 21 -2.99 6.36 12.13
N LEU A 22 -2.05 6.28 13.08
CA LEU A 22 -2.25 6.78 14.45
C LEU A 22 -2.56 8.28 14.47
N ARG A 23 -1.84 9.09 13.68
CA ARG A 23 -2.07 10.53 13.55
C ARG A 23 -3.48 10.85 13.04
N ARG A 24 -4.07 9.97 12.24
CA ARG A 24 -5.43 10.07 11.72
C ARG A 24 -6.50 9.49 12.66
N GLY A 25 -6.10 9.00 13.84
CA GLY A 25 -7.00 8.49 14.88
C GLY A 25 -7.42 7.04 14.70
N PHE A 26 -6.71 6.25 13.89
CA PHE A 26 -6.96 4.80 13.81
C PHE A 26 -6.35 4.08 15.01
N ASP A 27 -7.05 3.05 15.50
CA ASP A 27 -6.54 2.11 16.51
C ASP A 27 -5.74 1.00 15.80
N VAL A 28 -4.41 1.01 15.98
CA VAL A 28 -3.45 0.21 15.19
C VAL A 28 -2.74 -0.81 16.06
N TYR A 29 -2.81 -2.08 15.67
CA TYR A 29 -2.13 -3.21 16.31
C TYR A 29 -1.01 -3.73 15.43
N LEU A 30 0.16 -3.97 16.02
CA LEU A 30 1.33 -4.51 15.33
C LEU A 30 1.29 -6.04 15.31
N THR A 31 1.74 -6.64 14.21
CA THR A 31 2.00 -8.08 14.14
C THR A 31 3.40 -8.36 14.71
N LEU A 32 3.53 -9.44 15.50
CA LEU A 32 4.83 -9.86 16.03
C LEU A 32 5.67 -10.57 14.95
N VAL A 33 5.01 -11.30 14.05
CA VAL A 33 5.62 -12.08 12.97
C VAL A 33 4.90 -11.76 11.66
N ASP A 34 5.66 -11.54 10.58
CA ASP A 34 5.15 -11.26 9.23
C ASP A 34 5.23 -12.51 8.32
N ASP A 35 4.46 -13.55 8.65
CA ASP A 35 4.29 -14.74 7.80
C ASP A 35 3.04 -14.66 6.91
N GLN A 36 2.11 -13.77 7.28
CA GLN A 36 0.84 -13.55 6.57
C GLN A 36 0.86 -12.36 5.62
N GLN A 37 1.99 -11.64 5.48
CA GLN A 37 2.08 -10.42 4.68
C GLN A 37 1.18 -9.28 5.23
N ILE A 38 1.06 -9.22 6.57
CA ILE A 38 0.24 -8.25 7.31
C ILE A 38 1.18 -7.48 8.23
N ASP A 39 1.32 -6.19 7.97
CA ASP A 39 2.23 -5.32 8.69
C ASP A 39 1.58 -4.75 9.96
N CYS A 40 0.27 -4.47 9.90
CA CYS A 40 -0.55 -4.11 11.07
C CYS A 40 -2.02 -4.45 10.86
N ILE A 41 -2.79 -4.37 11.94
CA ILE A 41 -4.24 -4.49 11.95
C ILE A 41 -4.84 -3.16 12.41
N VAL A 42 -5.83 -2.66 11.69
CA VAL A 42 -6.69 -1.56 12.17
C VAL A 42 -7.91 -2.18 12.84
N ARG A 43 -8.09 -1.90 14.13
CA ARG A 43 -9.24 -2.32 14.93
C ARG A 43 -10.26 -1.18 14.98
N GLN A 44 -11.53 -1.52 14.83
CA GLN A 44 -12.63 -0.56 14.93
C GLN A 44 -13.84 -1.20 15.60
N GLU A 45 -14.71 -0.37 16.14
CA GLU A 45 -16.01 -0.79 16.66
C GLU A 45 -17.12 -0.18 15.80
N VAL A 46 -18.04 -1.02 15.33
CA VAL A 46 -19.17 -0.64 14.48
C VAL A 46 -20.43 -1.23 15.07
N ASN A 47 -21.32 -0.38 15.57
CA ASN A 47 -22.58 -0.80 16.21
C ASN A 47 -22.35 -1.85 17.32
N GLY A 48 -21.36 -1.63 18.19
CA GLY A 48 -21.02 -2.55 19.28
C GLY A 48 -20.28 -3.82 18.86
N LYS A 49 -19.89 -3.95 17.58
CA LYS A 49 -19.16 -5.12 17.06
C LYS A 49 -17.76 -4.73 16.60
N LEU A 50 -16.77 -5.55 16.95
CA LEU A 50 -15.39 -5.35 16.53
C LEU A 50 -15.20 -5.75 15.08
N VAL A 51 -14.54 -4.88 14.32
CA VAL A 51 -14.13 -5.08 12.94
C VAL A 51 -12.62 -4.93 12.88
N TYR A 52 -11.96 -5.89 12.24
CA TYR A 52 -10.52 -5.93 12.07
C TYR A 52 -10.17 -5.89 10.59
N GLN A 53 -9.27 -4.97 10.25
CA GLN A 53 -8.79 -4.79 8.89
C GLN A 53 -7.30 -5.10 8.84
N ASP A 54 -6.93 -6.08 8.05
CA ASP A 54 -5.55 -6.44 7.79
C ASP A 54 -4.95 -5.39 6.86
N ILE A 55 -3.78 -4.85 7.20
CA ILE A 55 -3.09 -3.83 6.41
C ILE A 55 -1.73 -4.36 5.96
N GLN A 56 -1.47 -4.29 4.66
CA GLN A 56 -0.14 -4.44 4.10
C GLN A 56 0.39 -3.08 3.63
N ILE A 57 1.60 -2.72 4.05
CA ILE A 57 2.29 -1.48 3.72
C ILE A 57 3.41 -1.79 2.72
N LYS A 58 3.51 -0.96 1.68
CA LYS A 58 4.62 -0.99 0.73
C LYS A 58 5.09 0.43 0.47
N ALA A 59 6.40 0.63 0.55
CA ALA A 59 6.99 1.94 0.30
C ALA A 59 8.02 1.94 -0.83
N ARG A 60 8.21 3.11 -1.42
CA ARG A 60 9.25 3.40 -2.40
C ARG A 60 10.08 4.59 -1.96
N SER A 61 11.38 4.33 -1.83
CA SER A 61 12.38 5.34 -1.48
C SER A 61 12.59 6.33 -2.62
N ARG A 62 12.96 7.56 -2.27
CA ARG A 62 13.46 8.58 -3.20
C ARG A 62 14.74 8.15 -3.92
N ASP A 63 15.51 7.25 -3.33
CA ASP A 63 16.76 6.72 -3.91
C ASP A 63 16.51 5.61 -4.94
N ALA A 64 15.26 5.17 -5.12
CA ALA A 64 14.91 4.22 -6.16
C ALA A 64 15.07 4.84 -7.56
N ASN A 65 15.35 4.01 -8.57
CA ASN A 65 15.35 4.45 -9.96
C ASN A 65 14.05 5.23 -10.27
N PRO A 66 14.11 6.48 -10.78
CA PRO A 66 12.93 7.31 -11.01
C PRO A 66 11.86 6.64 -11.89
N ARG A 67 12.26 5.71 -12.78
CA ARG A 67 11.33 4.90 -13.59
C ARG A 67 10.43 3.98 -12.75
N ASN A 68 10.83 3.69 -11.52
CA ASN A 68 10.14 2.86 -10.55
C ASN A 68 9.58 3.66 -9.36
N ALA A 69 9.59 4.99 -9.42
CA ALA A 69 9.24 5.88 -8.31
C ALA A 69 7.89 5.55 -7.63
N GLY A 70 6.91 5.07 -8.42
CA GLY A 70 5.63 4.58 -7.92
C GLY A 70 5.29 3.16 -8.37
N LYS A 71 6.29 2.36 -8.77
CA LYS A 71 6.09 0.97 -9.21
C LYS A 71 6.21 0.00 -8.04
N PHE A 72 5.14 -0.71 -7.74
CA PHE A 72 5.09 -1.78 -6.75
C PHE A 72 4.87 -3.11 -7.46
N GLY A 73 5.67 -4.11 -7.13
CA GLY A 73 5.65 -5.41 -7.80
C GLY A 73 7.01 -6.11 -7.83
N PRO A 74 7.03 -7.44 -8.02
CA PRO A 74 5.86 -8.33 -8.06
C PRO A 74 5.23 -8.49 -6.66
N LEU A 75 3.91 -8.33 -6.55
CA LEU A 75 3.12 -8.42 -5.32
C LEU A 75 2.36 -9.74 -5.28
N GLU A 76 2.41 -10.43 -4.15
CA GLU A 76 1.47 -11.52 -3.87
C GLU A 76 0.26 -10.94 -3.15
N VAL A 77 -0.95 -11.28 -3.59
CA VAL A 77 -2.20 -10.85 -2.94
C VAL A 77 -2.96 -12.09 -2.50
N ARG A 78 -2.63 -12.58 -1.31
CA ARG A 78 -3.21 -13.82 -0.76
C ARG A 78 -4.67 -13.61 -0.36
N LYS A 79 -5.56 -14.46 -0.89
CA LYS A 79 -6.99 -14.49 -0.54
C LYS A 79 -7.62 -13.08 -0.48
N PRO A 80 -7.72 -12.38 -1.63
CA PRO A 80 -8.29 -11.03 -1.69
C PRO A 80 -9.68 -11.00 -1.03
N ARG A 81 -9.91 -10.03 -0.14
CA ARG A 81 -11.10 -9.93 0.72
C ARG A 81 -11.36 -8.49 1.14
N ARG A 82 -12.60 -8.23 1.61
CA ARG A 82 -13.07 -6.87 1.91
C ARG A 82 -12.34 -6.18 3.06
N ASN A 83 -11.83 -6.94 4.02
CA ASN A 83 -11.13 -6.43 5.20
C ASN A 83 -9.61 -6.56 5.09
N PHE A 84 -9.06 -6.68 3.88
CA PHE A 84 -7.63 -6.69 3.64
C PHE A 84 -7.27 -5.54 2.71
N PHE A 85 -6.42 -4.63 3.17
CA PHE A 85 -6.06 -3.38 2.51
C PHE A 85 -4.56 -3.24 2.30
N PHE A 86 -4.23 -2.39 1.34
CA PHE A 86 -2.86 -2.02 1.02
C PHE A 86 -2.69 -0.51 1.18
N ILE A 87 -1.61 -0.11 1.84
CA ILE A 87 -1.13 1.27 1.90
C ILE A 87 0.18 1.34 1.11
N PHE A 88 0.15 2.07 0.00
CA PHE A 88 1.33 2.33 -0.82
C PHE A 88 1.84 3.73 -0.53
N TYR A 89 3.12 3.88 -0.23
CA TYR A 89 3.77 5.17 -0.08
C TYR A 89 4.90 5.37 -1.09
N SER A 90 4.98 6.53 -1.71
CA SER A 90 6.07 6.91 -2.60
C SER A 90 6.71 8.21 -2.11
N GLU A 91 7.92 8.16 -1.58
CA GLU A 91 8.71 9.36 -1.24
C GLU A 91 8.91 10.27 -2.46
N PRO A 92 9.24 9.78 -3.69
CA PRO A 92 9.38 10.65 -4.85
C PRO A 92 8.11 11.43 -5.24
N ALA A 93 6.93 10.87 -4.95
CA ALA A 93 5.65 11.49 -5.29
C ALA A 93 5.00 12.20 -4.10
N ASP A 94 5.59 12.05 -2.91
CA ASP A 94 5.05 12.44 -1.61
C ASP A 94 3.54 12.19 -1.49
N ALA A 95 3.16 10.92 -1.66
CA ALA A 95 1.75 10.54 -1.71
C ALA A 95 1.54 9.11 -1.20
N TYR A 96 0.40 8.93 -0.54
CA TYR A 96 -0.15 7.63 -0.20
C TYR A 96 -1.20 7.21 -1.22
N TRP A 97 -1.36 5.89 -1.39
CA TRP A 97 -2.56 5.29 -1.98
C TRP A 97 -3.08 4.19 -1.07
N VAL A 98 -4.34 4.29 -0.67
CA VAL A 98 -5.00 3.30 0.19
C VAL A 98 -6.08 2.62 -0.62
N MET A 99 -6.03 1.29 -0.70
CA MET A 99 -7.01 0.53 -1.48
C MET A 99 -7.22 -0.87 -0.92
N SER A 100 -8.40 -1.44 -1.17
CA SER A 100 -8.69 -2.81 -0.78
C SER A 100 -7.90 -3.80 -1.64
N SER A 101 -7.64 -5.00 -1.12
CA SER A 101 -7.02 -6.10 -1.86
C SER A 101 -7.84 -6.51 -3.10
N LEU A 102 -9.17 -6.35 -3.04
CA LEU A 102 -10.07 -6.58 -4.17
C LEU A 102 -9.87 -5.53 -5.27
N ASP A 103 -9.73 -4.26 -4.91
CA ASP A 103 -9.43 -3.21 -5.87
C ASP A 103 -8.02 -3.36 -6.44
N LEU A 104 -7.05 -3.79 -5.63
CA LEU A 104 -5.69 -4.01 -6.10
C LEU A 104 -5.66 -5.07 -7.20
N VAL A 105 -6.33 -6.20 -7.01
CA VAL A 105 -6.42 -7.26 -8.03
C VAL A 105 -7.10 -6.79 -9.32
N ARG A 106 -8.08 -5.89 -9.19
CA ARG A 106 -8.82 -5.32 -10.34
C ARG A 106 -8.00 -4.29 -11.13
N GLU A 107 -7.24 -3.46 -10.43
CA GLU A 107 -6.58 -2.27 -10.98
C GLU A 107 -5.10 -2.54 -11.38
N ALA A 108 -4.47 -3.55 -10.77
CA ALA A 108 -3.08 -3.91 -11.04
C ALA A 108 -2.94 -4.83 -12.27
N ASN A 109 -1.75 -4.79 -12.88
CA ASN A 109 -1.39 -5.74 -13.93
C ASN A 109 -0.96 -7.07 -13.31
N GLN A 110 -1.54 -8.18 -13.74
CA GLN A 110 -1.11 -9.51 -13.33
C GLN A 110 -0.06 -10.08 -14.30
N TYR A 111 1.01 -10.64 -13.76
CA TYR A 111 1.98 -11.40 -14.54
C TYR A 111 1.36 -12.74 -14.96
N LYS A 112 1.36 -13.03 -16.27
CA LYS A 112 0.71 -14.23 -16.83
C LYS A 112 1.64 -15.44 -16.96
N THR A 113 2.95 -15.20 -17.07
CA THR A 113 3.95 -16.23 -17.36
C THR A 113 5.24 -16.01 -16.55
N GLY A 114 6.10 -17.03 -16.51
CA GLY A 114 7.39 -17.00 -15.82
C GLY A 114 7.29 -17.14 -14.29
N GLY A 115 8.42 -17.01 -13.59
CA GLY A 115 8.50 -17.24 -12.13
C GLY A 115 7.72 -16.26 -11.25
N SER A 116 7.10 -15.23 -11.84
CA SER A 116 6.19 -14.31 -11.15
C SER A 116 4.73 -14.49 -11.57
N ALA A 117 4.39 -15.52 -12.35
CA ALA A 117 3.03 -15.79 -12.79
C ALA A 117 2.06 -15.79 -11.58
N GLY A 118 0.91 -15.13 -11.75
CA GLY A 118 -0.10 -14.94 -10.71
C GLY A 118 0.14 -13.75 -9.79
N ARG A 119 1.36 -13.19 -9.74
CA ARG A 119 1.66 -11.96 -8.96
C ARG A 119 1.20 -10.70 -9.69
N TYR A 120 1.11 -9.61 -8.96
CA TYR A 120 0.61 -8.32 -9.45
C TYR A 120 1.69 -7.24 -9.49
N SER A 121 1.48 -6.23 -10.33
CA SER A 121 2.24 -5.00 -10.30
C SER A 121 1.36 -3.79 -10.59
N ILE A 122 1.60 -2.71 -9.87
CA ILE A 122 0.87 -1.45 -10.01
C ILE A 122 1.86 -0.31 -10.07
N VAL A 123 1.55 0.70 -10.89
CA VAL A 123 2.40 1.87 -11.09
C VAL A 123 1.58 3.12 -10.86
N PHE A 124 1.74 3.75 -9.70
CA PHE A 124 0.94 4.91 -9.29
C PHE A 124 1.40 6.24 -9.87
N THR A 125 2.59 6.30 -10.48
CA THR A 125 3.19 7.54 -10.94
C THR A 125 3.50 7.55 -12.44
N ASN A 126 3.59 8.74 -13.00
CA ASN A 126 4.22 9.03 -14.27
C ASN A 126 5.60 9.64 -14.03
N LEU A 127 6.52 9.44 -14.98
CA LEU A 127 7.81 10.10 -15.02
C LEU A 127 7.88 10.94 -16.29
N SER A 128 8.00 12.26 -16.15
CA SER A 128 8.25 13.15 -17.29
C SER A 128 9.65 12.91 -17.84
N ARG A 129 9.76 12.49 -19.11
CA ARG A 129 11.06 12.33 -19.79
C ARG A 129 11.77 13.66 -20.01
N LYS A 130 11.03 14.76 -20.13
CA LYS A 130 11.58 16.10 -20.37
C LYS A 130 12.12 16.75 -19.10
N THR A 131 11.41 16.59 -17.98
CA THR A 131 11.71 17.32 -16.73
C THR A 131 12.20 16.43 -15.60
N GLY A 132 12.18 15.09 -15.76
CA GLY A 132 12.48 14.14 -14.69
C GLY A 132 11.45 14.12 -13.55
N LYS A 133 10.38 14.92 -13.65
CA LYS A 133 9.38 15.07 -12.60
C LYS A 133 8.53 13.80 -12.46
N VAL A 134 8.38 13.32 -11.23
CA VAL A 134 7.45 12.26 -10.85
C VAL A 134 6.10 12.90 -10.48
N THR A 135 5.00 12.38 -11.01
CA THR A 135 3.64 12.86 -10.65
C THR A 135 2.68 11.69 -10.45
N PRO A 136 1.72 11.77 -9.51
CA PRO A 136 0.63 10.80 -9.41
C PRO A 136 -0.15 10.65 -10.72
N ARG A 137 -0.58 9.42 -11.04
CA ARG A 137 -1.45 9.14 -12.19
C ARG A 137 -2.90 9.51 -11.87
N PRO A 138 -3.59 10.29 -12.73
CA PRO A 138 -4.98 10.69 -12.48
C PRO A 138 -5.95 9.53 -12.25
N ARG A 139 -5.76 8.38 -12.93
CA ARG A 139 -6.64 7.21 -12.76
C ARG A 139 -6.68 6.65 -11.33
N PHE A 140 -5.68 6.96 -10.51
CA PHE A 140 -5.60 6.54 -9.11
C PHE A 140 -5.92 7.65 -8.12
N ALA A 141 -6.47 8.77 -8.58
CA ALA A 141 -6.84 9.89 -7.72
C ALA A 141 -7.81 9.47 -6.61
N LYS A 142 -8.78 8.59 -6.90
CA LYS A 142 -9.74 8.06 -5.92
C LYS A 142 -9.11 7.31 -4.74
N TYR A 143 -7.89 6.79 -4.90
CA TYR A 143 -7.17 6.07 -3.84
C TYR A 143 -6.13 6.94 -3.15
N LYS A 144 -5.81 8.13 -3.71
CA LYS A 144 -4.72 8.98 -3.24
C LYS A 144 -5.09 9.60 -1.89
N ASP A 145 -4.24 9.36 -0.88
CA ASP A 145 -4.44 9.79 0.50
C ASP A 145 -5.80 9.36 1.10
N ASP A 146 -6.41 8.31 0.55
CA ASP A 146 -7.78 7.88 0.85
C ASP A 146 -7.88 7.00 2.11
N PHE A 147 -7.27 7.43 3.22
CA PHE A 147 -7.30 6.68 4.48
C PHE A 147 -8.72 6.48 5.02
N ASP A 148 -9.65 7.35 4.65
CA ASP A 148 -11.05 7.26 5.03
C ASP A 148 -11.76 6.02 4.47
N VAL A 149 -11.17 5.33 3.48
CA VAL A 149 -11.66 4.00 3.04
C VAL A 149 -11.60 2.95 4.14
N LEU A 150 -10.74 3.15 5.14
CA LEU A 150 -10.60 2.28 6.30
C LEU A 150 -11.67 2.59 7.36
N LYS A 151 -12.46 3.66 7.23
CA LYS A 151 -13.50 3.99 8.20
C LYS A 151 -14.77 3.16 7.98
N PRO A 152 -15.52 2.83 9.04
CA PRO A 152 -16.78 2.11 8.91
C PRO A 152 -17.78 2.81 7.99
N GLY A 153 -18.55 2.04 7.22
CA GLY A 153 -19.66 2.55 6.41
C GLY A 153 -19.27 3.13 5.05
N ARG A 154 -17.97 3.35 4.77
CA ARG A 154 -17.50 3.75 3.43
C ARG A 154 -17.21 2.52 2.57
N LYS A 155 -17.68 2.51 1.32
CA LYS A 155 -17.31 1.47 0.33
C LYS A 155 -16.05 1.91 -0.42
N ALA A 156 -15.11 0.98 -0.61
CA ALA A 156 -13.94 1.24 -1.44
C ALA A 156 -14.36 1.57 -2.88
N GLY A 157 -13.90 2.72 -3.40
CA GLY A 157 -14.19 3.19 -4.74
C GLY A 157 -15.51 3.96 -4.93
N GLN A 158 -16.11 4.48 -3.86
CA GLN A 158 -17.12 5.56 -3.89
C GLN A 158 -16.49 6.93 -3.65
#